data_AF-I2Q6L7-F1
#
_entry.id   AF-I2Q6L7-F1
#
_cell.length_a   1.000
_cell.length_b   1.000
_cell.length_c   1.000
_cell.angle_alpha   90.00
_cell.angle_beta   90.00
_cell.angle_gamma   90.00
#
_symmetry.space_group_name_H-M   'P 1'
#
loop_
_entity.id
_entity.type
_entity.pdbx_description
1 polymer ?
#
loop_
_entity_poly.entity_id
_entity_poly.type
_entity_poly.pdbx_seq_one_letter_code
_entity_poly.pdbx_strand_id
1 'polypeptide(L)'
;MIRISIRKFTLLGLCLGTILLLSFYICLNGYLLHSTFTEFENNALVNDVLRMSNALEEEVHKLDETLVDWAIWDDSALFMQGKMKNYVTSNLNDRTLDSLHLSFIMFVDNRGKIVWARSAADQDSYTSDVPREIKDLVFNKTSILTDSTQENRVHGIANLPHQLMIVASCPILDSEG
;
A
#
# COMPACT_ATOMS: atom_id res chain seq x y z
N MET A 1 -77.59 -5.44 -19.10
CA MET A 1 -76.79 -6.66 -19.30
C MET A 1 -75.98 -6.52 -20.58
N ILE A 2 -74.67 -6.30 -20.46
CA ILE A 2 -73.77 -6.23 -21.63
C ILE A 2 -73.53 -7.67 -22.12
N ARG A 3 -74.07 -8.05 -23.29
CA ARG A 3 -73.76 -9.34 -23.93
C ARG A 3 -72.39 -9.23 -24.60
N ILE A 4 -71.36 -9.74 -23.94
CA ILE A 4 -70.02 -9.83 -24.51
C ILE A 4 -70.01 -10.97 -25.55
N SER A 5 -69.59 -10.66 -26.78
CA SER A 5 -69.38 -11.66 -27.84
C SER A 5 -68.21 -12.57 -27.47
N ILE A 6 -68.37 -13.88 -27.64
CA ILE A 6 -67.35 -14.92 -27.36
C ILE A 6 -65.99 -14.55 -27.95
N ARG A 7 -65.96 -13.96 -29.16
CA ARG A 7 -64.72 -13.52 -29.84
C ARG A 7 -63.97 -12.42 -29.07
N LYS A 8 -64.69 -11.50 -28.42
CA LYS A 8 -64.08 -10.43 -27.61
C LYS A 8 -63.53 -10.98 -26.31
N PHE A 9 -64.21 -11.95 -25.70
CA PHE A 9 -63.77 -12.62 -24.48
C PHE A 9 -62.48 -13.41 -24.70
N THR A 10 -62.37 -14.17 -25.80
CA THR A 10 -61.15 -14.91 -26.14
C THR A 10 -59.97 -13.98 -26.46
N LEU A 11 -60.22 -12.86 -27.15
CA LEU A 11 -59.19 -11.86 -27.44
C LEU A 11 -58.66 -11.22 -26.14
N LEU A 12 -59.55 -10.89 -25.20
CA LEU A 12 -59.18 -10.31 -23.92
C LEU A 12 -58.34 -11.26 -23.08
N GLY A 13 -58.72 -12.54 -23.04
CA GLY A 13 -57.98 -13.58 -22.33
C GLY A 13 -56.58 -13.81 -22.92
N LEU A 14 -56.46 -13.79 -24.25
CA LEU A 14 -55.17 -13.90 -24.93
C LEU A 14 -54.27 -12.70 -24.61
N CYS A 15 -54.79 -11.47 -24.74
CA CYS A 15 -54.03 -10.26 -24.40
C CYS A 15 -53.59 -10.28 -22.92
N LEU A 16 -54.50 -10.62 -22.01
CA LEU A 16 -54.18 -10.71 -20.58
C LEU A 16 -53.12 -11.79 -20.31
N GLY A 17 -53.24 -12.96 -20.94
CA GLY A 17 -52.26 -14.04 -20.85
C GLY A 17 -50.88 -13.62 -21.36
N THR A 18 -50.81 -12.92 -22.49
CA THR A 18 -49.53 -12.41 -23.02
C THR A 18 -48.90 -11.37 -22.10
N ILE A 19 -49.69 -10.47 -21.51
CA ILE A 19 -49.20 -9.46 -20.56
C ILE A 19 -48.67 -10.14 -19.29
N LEU A 20 -49.38 -11.15 -18.76
CA LEU A 20 -48.94 -11.89 -17.58
C LEU A 20 -47.63 -12.64 -17.84
N LEU A 21 -47.50 -13.29 -19.00
CA LEU A 21 -46.26 -13.97 -19.39
C LEU A 21 -45.08 -13.00 -19.53
N LEU A 22 -45.30 -11.85 -20.18
CA LEU A 22 -44.28 -10.79 -20.30
C LEU A 22 -43.88 -10.25 -18.93
N SER A 23 -44.85 -9.96 -18.06
CA SER A 23 -44.58 -9.49 -16.70
C SER A 23 -43.79 -10.51 -15.88
N PHE A 24 -44.14 -11.79 -16.00
CA PHE A 24 -43.43 -12.87 -15.32
C PHE A 24 -41.99 -13.00 -15.84
N TYR A 25 -41.81 -12.94 -17.16
CA TYR A 25 -40.49 -12.98 -17.80
C TYR A 25 -39.60 -11.81 -17.34
N ILE A 26 -40.12 -10.59 -17.31
CA ILE A 26 -39.37 -9.40 -16.86
C ILE A 26 -39.02 -9.51 -15.38
N CYS A 27 -39.96 -9.95 -14.54
CA CYS A 27 -39.72 -10.13 -13.10
C CYS A 27 -38.62 -11.17 -12.84
N LEU A 28 -38.71 -12.33 -13.49
CA LEU A 28 -37.72 -13.40 -13.34
C LEU A 28 -36.33 -12.95 -13.81
N ASN A 29 -36.25 -12.29 -14.98
CA ASN A 29 -34.98 -11.76 -15.48
C ASN A 29 -34.43 -10.67 -14.56
N GLY A 30 -35.26 -9.75 -14.08
CA GLY A 30 -34.83 -8.69 -13.15
C GLY A 30 -34.27 -9.27 -11.86
N TYR A 31 -34.91 -10.28 -11.29
CA TYR A 31 -34.42 -10.95 -10.08
C TYR A 31 -33.11 -11.70 -10.33
N LEU A 32 -33.03 -12.49 -11.41
CA LEU A 32 -31.84 -13.26 -11.74
C LEU A 32 -30.65 -12.33 -12.06
N LEU A 33 -30.84 -11.33 -12.92
CA LEU A 33 -29.79 -10.34 -13.22
C LEU A 33 -29.33 -9.64 -11.96
N HIS A 34 -30.25 -9.14 -11.13
CA HIS A 34 -29.85 -8.42 -9.93
C HIS A 34 -29.01 -9.31 -9.00
N SER A 35 -29.42 -10.56 -8.79
CA SER A 35 -28.68 -11.48 -7.92
C SER A 35 -27.27 -11.79 -8.44
N THR A 36 -27.13 -12.06 -9.74
CA THR A 36 -25.85 -12.39 -10.35
C THR A 36 -24.94 -11.16 -10.47
N PHE A 37 -25.50 -9.98 -10.78
CA PHE A 37 -24.74 -8.74 -10.82
C PHE A 37 -24.21 -8.37 -9.45
N THR A 38 -25.02 -8.46 -8.38
CA THR A 38 -24.55 -8.17 -7.01
C THR A 38 -23.45 -9.13 -6.58
N GLU A 39 -23.55 -10.43 -6.90
CA GLU A 39 -22.49 -11.39 -6.61
C GLU A 39 -21.21 -11.07 -7.39
N PHE A 40 -21.33 -10.75 -8.68
CA PHE A 40 -20.19 -10.42 -9.53
C PHE A 40 -19.51 -9.11 -9.08
N GLU A 41 -20.30 -8.11 -8.72
CA GLU A 41 -19.81 -6.83 -8.18
C GLU A 41 -19.08 -7.04 -6.85
N ASN A 42 -19.64 -7.81 -5.92
CA ASN A 42 -18.96 -8.14 -4.66
C ASN A 42 -17.65 -8.88 -4.89
N ASN A 43 -17.64 -9.88 -5.78
CA ASN A 43 -16.41 -10.61 -6.11
C ASN A 43 -15.37 -9.70 -6.79
N ALA A 44 -15.79 -8.79 -7.66
CA ALA A 44 -14.91 -7.81 -8.29
C ALA A 44 -14.29 -6.88 -7.22
N LEU A 45 -15.10 -6.35 -6.30
CA LEU A 45 -14.65 -5.51 -5.20
C LEU A 45 -13.65 -6.25 -4.29
N VAL A 46 -13.93 -7.50 -3.92
CA VAL A 46 -12.99 -8.32 -3.13
C VAL A 46 -11.68 -8.53 -3.87
N ASN A 47 -11.72 -8.84 -5.17
CA ASN A 47 -10.52 -9.01 -5.98
C ASN A 47 -9.72 -7.71 -6.11
N ASP A 48 -10.39 -6.56 -6.24
CA ASP A 48 -9.73 -5.25 -6.28
C ASP A 48 -9.00 -4.94 -4.97
N VAL A 49 -9.65 -5.20 -3.84
CA VAL A 49 -9.03 -5.04 -2.51
C VAL A 49 -7.82 -5.96 -2.34
N LEU A 50 -7.94 -7.23 -2.75
CA LEU A 50 -6.82 -8.18 -2.70
C LEU A 50 -5.66 -7.75 -3.60
N ARG A 51 -5.95 -7.27 -4.83
CA ARG A 51 -4.93 -6.73 -5.73
C ARG A 51 -4.20 -5.54 -5.11
N MET A 52 -4.95 -4.61 -4.50
CA MET A 52 -4.36 -3.45 -3.84
C MET A 52 -3.48 -3.87 -2.65
N SER A 53 -3.95 -4.81 -1.84
CA SER A 53 -3.19 -5.35 -0.70
C SER A 53 -1.90 -5.99 -1.14
N ASN A 54 -1.93 -6.84 -2.16
CA ASN A 54 -0.74 -7.51 -2.69
C ASN A 54 0.26 -6.52 -3.28
N ALA A 55 -0.23 -5.49 -3.99
CA ALA A 55 0.64 -4.44 -4.52
C ALA A 55 1.33 -3.64 -3.40
N LEU A 56 0.62 -3.33 -2.31
CA LEU A 56 1.20 -2.66 -1.15
C LEU A 56 2.24 -3.54 -0.44
N GLU A 57 1.96 -4.83 -0.27
CA GLU A 57 2.91 -5.79 0.32
C GLU A 57 4.18 -5.93 -0.53
N GLU A 58 4.04 -5.95 -1.85
CA GLU A 58 5.18 -5.95 -2.78
C GLU A 58 6.04 -4.69 -2.63
N GLU A 59 5.43 -3.51 -2.51
CA GLU A 59 6.17 -2.26 -2.30
C GLU A 59 6.87 -2.21 -0.92
N VAL A 60 6.25 -2.74 0.12
CA VAL A 60 6.90 -2.92 1.44
C VAL A 60 8.12 -3.83 1.31
N HIS A 61 8.00 -4.94 0.59
CA HIS A 61 9.10 -5.90 0.43
C HIS A 61 10.24 -5.32 -0.42
N LYS A 62 9.94 -4.61 -1.50
CA LYS A 62 10.95 -3.90 -2.30
C LYS A 62 11.74 -2.88 -1.49
N LEU A 63 11.07 -2.13 -0.60
CA LEU A 63 11.76 -1.20 0.28
C LEU A 63 12.70 -1.92 1.24
N ASP A 64 12.27 -3.05 1.80
CA ASP A 64 13.09 -3.87 2.69
C ASP A 64 14.32 -4.44 1.97
N GLU A 65 14.16 -5.00 0.77
CA GLU A 65 15.29 -5.47 -0.06
C GLU A 65 16.26 -4.34 -0.40
N THR A 66 15.73 -3.17 -0.78
CA THR A 66 16.55 -1.98 -1.01
C THR A 66 17.34 -1.63 0.25
N LEU A 67 16.74 -1.67 1.44
CA LEU A 67 17.43 -1.31 2.68
C LEU A 67 18.54 -2.31 3.05
N VAL A 68 18.33 -3.59 2.77
CA VAL A 68 19.32 -4.67 2.98
C VAL A 68 20.57 -4.44 2.13
N ASP A 69 20.40 -4.08 0.85
CA ASP A 69 21.53 -3.78 -0.04
C ASP A 69 22.41 -2.64 0.49
N TRP A 70 21.83 -1.70 1.24
CA TRP A 70 22.55 -0.57 1.83
C TRP A 70 23.11 -0.88 3.23
N ALA A 71 22.43 -1.72 4.01
CA ALA A 71 22.80 -2.02 5.39
C ALA A 71 23.92 -3.07 5.50
N ILE A 72 24.11 -3.92 4.49
CA ILE A 72 25.13 -4.99 4.49
C ILE A 72 26.52 -4.49 4.07
N TRP A 73 26.65 -3.29 3.50
CA TRP A 73 27.95 -2.81 3.05
C TRP A 73 28.85 -2.45 4.25
N ASP A 74 30.07 -3.00 4.28
CA ASP A 74 31.12 -2.64 5.25
C ASP A 74 31.33 -1.12 5.35
N ASP A 75 31.18 -0.42 4.24
CA ASP A 75 31.26 1.04 4.17
C ASP A 75 30.22 1.74 5.06
N SER A 76 29.01 1.19 5.15
CA SER A 76 27.93 1.67 6.02
C SER A 76 28.29 1.48 7.50
N ALA A 77 28.87 0.32 7.84
CA ALA A 77 29.36 0.05 9.19
C ALA A 77 30.53 0.97 9.57
N LEU A 78 31.50 1.16 8.66
CA LEU A 78 32.62 2.08 8.84
C LEU A 78 32.15 3.54 8.95
N PHE A 79 31.10 3.94 8.22
CA PHE A 79 30.50 5.25 8.33
C PHE A 79 29.88 5.48 9.71
N MET A 80 29.12 4.52 10.23
CA MET A 80 28.53 4.59 11.58
C MET A 80 29.59 4.65 12.68
N GLN A 81 30.77 4.05 12.45
CA GLN A 81 31.92 4.15 13.35
C GLN A 81 32.73 5.46 13.19
N GLY A 82 32.34 6.34 12.25
CA GLY A 82 33.05 7.59 11.94
C GLY A 82 34.36 7.40 11.17
N LYS A 83 34.63 6.21 10.63
CA LYS A 83 35.86 5.84 9.92
C LYS A 83 35.81 6.14 8.42
N MET A 84 34.63 6.41 7.85
CA MET A 84 34.43 6.71 6.43
C MET A 84 33.81 8.11 6.21
N LYS A 85 34.65 9.15 6.18
CA LYS A 85 34.19 10.55 6.05
C LYS A 85 33.56 10.89 4.69
N ASN A 86 33.95 10.17 3.62
CA ASN A 86 33.48 10.43 2.26
C ASN A 86 32.21 9.65 1.89
N TYR A 87 31.71 8.79 2.80
CA TYR A 87 30.58 7.89 2.53
C TYR A 87 29.33 8.63 2.05
N VAL A 88 29.00 9.75 2.69
CA VAL A 88 27.82 10.55 2.31
C VAL A 88 27.96 11.09 0.89
N THR A 89 29.15 11.58 0.52
CA THR A 89 29.39 12.15 -0.82
C THR A 89 29.46 11.09 -1.92
N SER A 90 29.97 9.89 -1.60
CA SER A 90 30.13 8.80 -2.58
C SER A 90 28.85 8.00 -2.79
N ASN A 91 28.09 7.75 -1.71
CA ASN A 91 26.97 6.82 -1.74
C ASN A 91 25.62 7.52 -1.52
N LEU A 92 25.53 8.49 -0.62
CA LEU A 92 24.26 9.12 -0.21
C LEU A 92 24.06 10.54 -0.78
N ASN A 93 24.49 10.76 -2.02
CA ASN A 93 24.21 12.02 -2.72
C ASN A 93 22.74 12.07 -3.18
N ASP A 94 22.23 13.29 -3.43
CA ASP A 94 20.82 13.51 -3.76
C ASP A 94 20.36 12.70 -4.98
N ARG A 95 21.22 12.56 -6.01
CA ARG A 95 20.93 11.73 -7.19
C ARG A 95 20.71 10.26 -6.84
N THR A 96 21.49 9.71 -5.91
CA THR A 96 21.29 8.34 -5.45
C THR A 96 19.96 8.23 -4.71
N LEU A 97 19.66 9.17 -3.80
CA LEU A 97 18.41 9.16 -3.04
C LEU A 97 17.17 9.29 -3.95
N ASP A 98 17.24 10.14 -4.98
CA ASP A 98 16.20 10.28 -6.00
C ASP A 98 15.99 8.97 -6.77
N SER A 99 17.08 8.27 -7.12
CA SER A 99 17.01 6.99 -7.84
C SER A 99 16.41 5.86 -7.00
N LEU A 100 16.50 5.96 -5.67
CA LEU A 100 15.87 5.03 -4.73
C LEU A 100 14.42 5.43 -4.41
N HIS A 101 13.94 6.58 -4.90
CA HIS A 101 12.60 7.10 -4.65
C HIS A 101 12.24 7.20 -3.15
N LEU A 102 13.23 7.48 -2.30
CA LEU A 102 13.04 7.54 -0.85
C LEU A 102 12.48 8.89 -0.41
N SER A 103 11.42 8.86 0.40
CA SER A 103 10.91 10.05 1.08
C SER A 103 11.84 10.52 2.22
N PHE A 104 12.53 9.58 2.86
CA PHE A 104 13.56 9.87 3.85
C PHE A 104 14.50 8.67 4.02
N ILE A 105 15.67 8.94 4.60
CA ILE A 105 16.62 7.94 5.05
C ILE A 105 17.27 8.44 6.35
N MET A 106 17.49 7.53 7.30
CA MET A 106 18.02 7.86 8.61
C MET A 106 19.01 6.80 9.09
N PHE A 107 20.19 7.25 9.49
CA PHE A 107 21.23 6.45 10.12
C PHE A 107 21.24 6.77 11.60
N VAL A 108 20.91 5.78 12.43
CA VAL A 108 20.73 5.92 13.88
C VAL A 108 21.73 5.01 14.58
N ASP A 109 22.41 5.52 15.61
CA ASP A 109 23.30 4.70 16.42
C ASP A 109 22.54 3.84 17.45
N ASN A 110 23.25 2.90 18.09
CA ASN A 110 22.67 2.01 19.10
C ASN A 110 22.16 2.73 20.37
N ARG A 111 22.37 4.05 20.49
CA ARG A 111 21.85 4.88 21.58
C ARG A 111 20.61 5.68 21.15
N GLY A 112 20.11 5.47 19.93
CA GLY A 112 18.96 6.20 19.37
C GLY A 112 19.33 7.61 18.90
N LYS A 113 20.62 7.93 18.71
CA LYS A 113 21.04 9.22 18.19
C LYS A 113 21.15 9.16 16.67
N ILE A 114 20.54 10.14 16.01
CA ILE A 114 20.67 10.32 14.55
C ILE A 114 22.12 10.72 14.24
N VAL A 115 22.85 9.85 13.54
CA VAL A 115 24.21 10.10 13.02
C VAL A 115 24.11 10.92 11.74
N TRP A 116 23.16 10.57 10.87
CA TRP A 116 22.90 11.29 9.62
C TRP A 116 21.46 11.02 9.16
N ALA A 117 20.84 12.00 8.52
CA ALA A 117 19.52 11.82 7.93
C ALA A 117 19.29 12.80 6.77
N ARG A 118 18.42 12.38 5.85
CA ARG A 118 17.85 13.23 4.80
C ARG A 118 16.37 12.94 4.64
N SER A 119 15.61 13.96 4.30
CA SER A 119 14.20 13.85 3.90
C SER A 119 13.93 14.70 2.67
N ALA A 120 13.03 14.24 1.82
CA ALA A 120 12.59 14.99 0.66
C ALA A 120 11.92 16.30 1.11
N ALA A 121 12.31 17.41 0.49
CA ALA A 121 11.78 18.75 0.77
C ALA A 121 10.91 19.27 -0.39
N ASP A 122 11.28 18.95 -1.62
CA ASP A 122 10.54 19.25 -2.85
C ASP A 122 10.86 18.17 -3.90
N GLN A 123 10.24 18.24 -5.08
CA GLN A 123 10.57 17.38 -6.20
C GLN A 123 12.06 17.58 -6.55
N ASP A 124 12.88 16.54 -6.32
CA ASP A 124 14.34 16.50 -6.56
C ASP A 124 15.21 17.28 -5.55
N SER A 125 14.74 17.51 -4.31
CA SER A 125 15.60 18.10 -3.27
C SER A 125 15.47 17.44 -1.90
N TYR A 126 16.61 17.29 -1.22
CA TYR A 126 16.69 16.70 0.11
C TYR A 126 17.24 17.68 1.14
N THR A 127 16.60 17.72 2.31
CA THR A 127 17.06 18.50 3.48
C THR A 127 17.57 17.59 4.58
N SER A 128 18.48 18.09 5.41
CA SER A 128 18.88 17.42 6.65
C SER A 128 17.85 17.59 7.78
N ASP A 129 16.87 18.49 7.61
CA ASP A 129 15.81 18.66 8.60
C ASP A 129 14.67 17.66 8.39
N VAL A 130 14.73 16.55 9.13
CA VAL A 130 13.67 15.53 9.10
C VAL A 130 12.44 16.04 9.88
N PRO A 131 11.23 16.00 9.29
CA PRO A 131 9.97 16.37 9.95
C PRO A 131 9.78 15.70 11.32
N ARG A 132 9.10 16.42 12.23
CA ARG A 132 8.87 15.94 13.61
C ARG A 132 8.02 14.68 13.63
N GLU A 133 7.08 14.56 12.70
CA GLU A 133 6.18 13.41 12.57
C GLU A 133 6.94 12.14 12.22
N ILE A 134 7.97 12.23 11.37
CA ILE A 134 8.85 11.11 11.03
C ILE A 134 9.73 10.73 12.23
N LYS A 135 10.28 11.72 12.94
CA LYS A 135 11.05 11.46 14.17
C LYS A 135 10.17 10.77 15.22
N ASP A 136 8.96 11.27 15.45
CA ASP A 136 8.01 10.68 16.39
C ASP A 136 7.61 9.26 15.99
N LEU A 137 7.42 9.01 14.69
CA LEU A 137 7.15 7.68 14.15
C LEU A 137 8.28 6.69 14.49
N VAL A 138 9.53 7.07 14.19
CA VAL A 138 10.71 6.20 14.34
C VAL A 138 11.08 5.96 15.80
N PHE A 139 10.98 6.99 16.66
CA PHE A 139 11.48 6.91 18.04
C PHE A 139 10.41 6.60 19.10
N ASN A 140 9.14 6.96 18.87
CA ASN A 140 8.12 6.89 19.91
C ASN A 140 6.94 5.96 19.58
N LYS A 141 6.57 5.85 18.29
CA LYS A 141 5.37 5.10 17.87
C LYS A 141 5.64 3.69 17.39
N THR A 142 6.88 3.39 17.01
CA THR A 142 7.24 2.10 16.43
C THR A 142 8.43 1.51 17.16
N SER A 143 8.49 0.18 17.17
CA SER A 143 9.67 -0.57 17.63
C SER A 143 10.68 -0.77 16.50
N ILE A 144 10.65 0.05 15.45
CA ILE A 144 11.41 -0.15 14.21
C ILE A 144 12.93 -0.12 14.45
N LEU A 145 13.37 0.54 15.53
CA LEU A 145 14.76 0.60 15.96
C LEU A 145 15.17 -0.51 16.93
N THR A 146 14.22 -1.07 17.70
CA THR A 146 14.52 -2.04 18.78
C THR A 146 14.30 -3.48 18.37
N ASP A 147 13.29 -3.75 17.55
CA ASP A 147 12.84 -5.11 17.23
C ASP A 147 13.46 -5.61 15.92
N SER A 148 14.12 -4.71 15.17
CA SER A 148 14.76 -5.03 13.91
C SER A 148 16.07 -5.77 14.17
N THR A 149 16.15 -7.03 13.76
CA THR A 149 17.34 -7.86 13.76
C THR A 149 17.65 -8.33 12.33
N GLN A 150 18.78 -9.01 12.13
CA GLN A 150 19.13 -9.60 10.84
C GLN A 150 18.10 -10.65 10.38
N GLU A 151 17.59 -11.45 11.33
CA GLU A 151 16.61 -12.50 11.08
C GLU A 151 15.16 -12.00 11.10
N ASN A 152 14.90 -10.88 11.78
CA ASN A 152 13.57 -10.31 11.95
C ASN A 152 13.61 -8.79 11.70
N ARG A 153 13.55 -8.39 10.44
CA ARG A 153 13.48 -6.98 10.05
C ARG A 153 12.09 -6.42 10.25
N VAL A 154 12.01 -5.16 10.69
CA VAL A 154 10.73 -4.48 10.88
C VAL A 154 10.46 -3.60 9.66
N HIS A 155 9.40 -3.94 8.93
CA HIS A 155 8.89 -3.16 7.81
C HIS A 155 7.36 -3.17 7.78
N GLY A 156 6.75 -2.18 7.14
CA GLY A 156 5.30 -2.10 7.01
C GLY A 156 4.80 -0.71 6.65
N ILE A 157 3.51 -0.48 6.91
CA ILE A 157 2.83 0.77 6.61
C ILE A 157 2.58 1.53 7.91
N ALA A 158 3.11 2.74 8.00
CA ALA A 158 2.91 3.68 9.09
C ALA A 158 1.83 4.71 8.73
N ASN A 159 0.94 4.96 9.68
CA ASN A 159 -0.07 6.00 9.56
C ASN A 159 0.40 7.30 10.23
N LEU A 160 0.66 8.32 9.43
CA LEU A 160 0.92 9.69 9.90
C LEU A 160 -0.37 10.52 9.78
N PRO A 161 -0.53 11.62 10.54
CA PRO A 161 -1.79 12.37 10.61
C PRO A 161 -2.40 12.79 9.26
N HIS A 162 -1.58 12.95 8.22
CA HIS A 162 -2.02 13.41 6.89
C HIS A 162 -1.55 12.50 5.74
N GLN A 163 -0.88 11.37 6.03
CA GLN A 163 -0.35 10.48 4.99
C GLN A 163 -0.06 9.07 5.50
N LEU A 164 -0.16 8.09 4.60
CA LEU A 164 0.40 6.75 4.82
C LEU A 164 1.84 6.72 4.28
N MET A 165 2.71 6.02 4.97
CA MET A 165 4.12 5.89 4.58
C MET A 165 4.56 4.43 4.74
N ILE A 166 5.22 3.89 3.73
CA ILE A 166 5.92 2.61 3.84
C ILE A 166 7.23 2.89 4.56
N VAL A 167 7.53 2.12 5.60
CA VAL A 167 8.75 2.25 6.39
C VAL A 167 9.39 0.88 6.58
N ALA A 168 10.72 0.85 6.57
CA ALA A 168 11.52 -0.32 6.85
C ALA A 168 12.75 0.08 7.66
N SER A 169 13.29 -0.87 8.42
CA SER A 169 14.53 -0.72 9.18
C SER A 169 15.35 -1.99 9.04
N CYS A 170 16.66 -1.81 8.98
CA CYS A 170 17.63 -2.90 8.93
C CYS A 170 18.84 -2.50 9.79
N PRO A 171 19.31 -3.37 10.71
CA PRO A 171 20.56 -3.15 11.41
C PRO A 171 21.72 -3.10 10.43
N ILE A 172 22.67 -2.19 10.68
CA ILE A 172 23.93 -2.10 9.94
C ILE A 172 24.94 -2.98 10.69
N LEU A 173 25.40 -4.03 10.04
CA LEU A 173 26.40 -4.97 10.56
C LEU A 173 27.65 -4.90 9.67
N ASP A 174 28.81 -5.26 10.21
CA ASP A 174 30.00 -5.48 9.38
C ASP A 174 30.03 -6.93 8.85
N SER A 175 30.94 -7.23 7.93
CA SER A 175 31.12 -8.57 7.36
C SER A 175 31.37 -9.69 8.39
N GLU A 176 31.69 -9.36 9.65
CA GLU A 176 31.91 -10.35 10.71
C GLU A 176 30.67 -10.64 11.56
N GLY A 177 29.62 -9.81 11.44
CA GLY A 177 28.33 -9.98 12.13
C GLY A 177 28.23 -9.21 13.45
#